data_AF-A0AAV1TWX4-F1
#
_entry.id   AF-A0AAV1TWX4-F1
#
_cell.length_a   1.000
_cell.length_b   1.000
_cell.length_c   1.000
_cell.angle_alpha   90.00
_cell.angle_beta   90.00
_cell.angle_gamma   90.00
#
_symmetry.space_group_name_H-M   'P 1'
#
loop_
_entity.id
_entity.type
_entity.pdbx_description
1 polymer ?
#
loop_
_entity_poly.entity_id
_entity_poly.type
_entity_poly.pdbx_seq_one_letter_code
_entity_poly.pdbx_strand_id
1 'polypeptide(L)'
;MEMNSLGGSKYLLLIVDEASGCMKGFCLRVKSESENYITRYITMVQAQFGKKVKLVRHDGAREFATNSLQEFFEEEGVEQQTTVPYAHQTNGTAERAIRTIVTIGRSMLHHAKLEKCFWAEAAMTAIYVKNRLPSPKVMHKTLFEIFHNSKPSAKHIDIKCQHIRDEVKRGEVKLKYCETSVMLADIMTKGLHGPRHKEMTTDLGIREHSD
;
A
#
# COMPACT_ATOMS: atom_id res chain seq x y z
N MET A 1 10.16 7.68 9.42
CA MET A 1 9.36 8.01 10.61
C MET A 1 10.30 8.63 11.63
N GLU A 2 9.87 9.65 12.37
CA GLU A 2 10.78 10.47 13.21
C GLU A 2 11.15 9.81 14.55
N MET A 3 10.53 8.68 14.90
CA MET A 3 10.70 7.99 16.17
C MET A 3 10.95 6.50 15.94
N ASN A 4 11.79 5.88 16.78
CA ASN A 4 11.97 4.43 16.78
C ASN A 4 10.66 3.74 17.16
N SER A 5 10.38 2.57 16.58
CA SER A 5 9.28 1.75 17.06
C SER A 5 9.58 1.18 18.44
N LEU A 6 8.57 0.63 19.13
CA LEU A 6 8.73 -0.06 20.40
C LEU A 6 9.76 -1.20 20.32
N GLY A 7 9.82 -1.91 19.19
CA GLY A 7 10.83 -2.94 18.89
C GLY A 7 12.20 -2.42 18.41
N GLY A 8 12.41 -1.10 18.41
CA GLY A 8 13.66 -0.43 18.02
C GLY A 8 13.86 -0.25 16.51
N SER A 9 12.83 -0.49 15.69
CA SER A 9 12.92 -0.30 14.24
C SER A 9 12.88 1.19 13.88
N LYS A 10 13.53 1.56 12.77
CA LYS A 10 13.61 2.93 12.23
C LYS A 10 13.06 3.06 10.81
N TYR A 11 13.13 1.98 10.03
CA TYR A 11 12.79 1.98 8.61
C TYR A 11 11.75 0.92 8.29
N LEU A 12 10.97 1.16 7.24
CA LEU A 12 10.03 0.20 6.68
C LEU A 12 10.50 -0.12 5.26
N LEU A 13 10.86 -1.38 5.02
CA LEU A 13 11.00 -1.92 3.67
C LEU A 13 9.63 -2.45 3.22
N LEU A 14 9.17 -2.01 2.06
CA LEU A 14 7.92 -2.46 1.47
C LEU A 14 8.18 -3.04 0.08
N ILE A 15 7.85 -4.30 -0.11
CA ILE A 15 7.91 -5.00 -1.38
C ILE A 15 6.49 -5.16 -1.91
N VAL A 16 6.27 -4.81 -3.17
CA VAL A 16 4.97 -4.91 -3.84
C VAL A 16 5.09 -5.88 -5.01
N ASP A 17 4.26 -6.91 -5.04
CA ASP A 17 4.12 -7.75 -6.22
C ASP A 17 3.33 -7.00 -7.29
N GLU A 18 3.94 -6.69 -8.43
CA GLU A 18 3.33 -5.86 -9.46
C GLU A 18 2.15 -6.56 -10.16
N ALA A 19 2.11 -7.89 -10.21
CA ALA A 19 0.99 -8.61 -10.80
C ALA A 19 -0.27 -8.52 -9.91
N SER A 20 -0.17 -8.94 -8.65
CA SER A 20 -1.30 -8.99 -7.72
C SER A 20 -1.59 -7.67 -7.02
N GLY A 21 -0.58 -6.82 -6.84
CA GLY A 21 -0.61 -5.67 -5.93
C GLY A 21 -0.47 -6.05 -4.45
N CYS A 22 -0.23 -7.33 -4.14
CA CYS A 22 0.01 -7.80 -2.77
C CYS A 22 1.31 -7.21 -2.23
N MET A 23 1.31 -6.85 -0.95
CA MET A 23 2.44 -6.17 -0.32
C MET A 23 3.03 -7.01 0.81
N LYS A 24 4.36 -6.96 0.94
CA LYS A 24 5.09 -7.50 2.08
C LYS A 24 5.92 -6.39 2.72
N GLY A 25 5.75 -6.19 4.03
CA GLY A 25 6.51 -5.22 4.81
C GLY A 25 7.51 -5.88 5.74
N PHE A 26 8.63 -5.21 5.98
CA PHE A 26 9.64 -5.55 6.98
C PHE A 26 10.06 -4.30 7.73
N CYS A 27 10.06 -4.37 9.06
CA CYS A 27 10.53 -3.28 9.93
C CYS A 27 12.03 -3.49 10.21
N LEU A 28 12.84 -2.50 9.88
CA LEU A 28 14.30 -2.56 9.94
C LEU A 28 14.84 -1.60 11.00
N ARG A 29 15.89 -2.01 11.72
CA ARG A 29 16.64 -1.16 12.65
C ARG A 29 17.65 -0.30 11.90
N VAL A 30 18.27 -0.86 10.87
CA VAL A 30 19.24 -0.18 10.00
C VAL A 30 18.93 -0.47 8.53
N LYS A 31 19.27 0.45 7.61
CA LYS A 31 18.96 0.30 6.18
C LYS A 31 19.66 -0.90 5.53
N SER A 32 20.85 -1.26 5.99
CA SER A 32 21.64 -2.39 5.47
C SER A 32 20.98 -3.75 5.68
N GLU A 33 20.00 -3.87 6.58
CA GLU A 33 19.23 -5.12 6.76
C GLU A 33 18.35 -5.42 5.53
N SER A 34 18.05 -4.43 4.70
CA SER A 34 17.14 -4.57 3.56
C SER A 34 17.57 -5.65 2.57
N GLU A 35 18.88 -5.76 2.30
CA GLU A 35 19.46 -6.78 1.44
C GLU A 35 19.06 -8.19 1.89
N ASN A 36 19.29 -8.52 3.17
CA ASN A 36 18.96 -9.82 3.73
C ASN A 36 17.45 -10.13 3.64
N TYR A 37 16.60 -9.13 3.87
CA TYR A 37 15.15 -9.32 3.76
C TYR A 37 14.70 -9.52 2.31
N ILE A 38 15.32 -8.82 1.35
CA ILE A 38 15.02 -8.97 -0.08
C ILE A 38 15.39 -10.37 -0.56
N THR A 39 16.63 -10.80 -0.31
CA THR A 39 17.11 -12.12 -0.74
C THR A 39 16.24 -13.23 -0.16
N ARG A 40 16.01 -13.22 1.16
CA ARG A 40 15.15 -14.19 1.84
C ARG A 40 13.72 -14.18 1.31
N TYR A 41 13.16 -13.01 1.02
CA TYR A 41 11.80 -12.91 0.51
C TYR A 41 11.69 -13.49 -0.90
N ILE A 42 12.64 -13.18 -1.79
CA ILE A 42 12.68 -13.73 -3.14
C ILE A 42 12.83 -15.25 -3.09
N THR A 43 13.82 -15.78 -2.37
CA THR A 43 14.01 -17.24 -2.23
C THR A 43 12.75 -17.92 -1.70
N MET A 44 12.11 -17.35 -0.67
CA MET A 44 10.86 -17.88 -0.10
C MET A 44 9.72 -17.90 -1.11
N VAL A 45 9.49 -16.80 -1.84
CA VAL A 45 8.41 -16.70 -2.84
C VAL A 45 8.64 -17.67 -3.99
N GLN A 46 9.87 -17.77 -4.48
CA GLN A 46 10.19 -18.71 -5.56
C GLN A 46 9.97 -20.16 -5.14
N ALA A 47 10.41 -20.54 -3.94
CA ALA A 47 10.21 -21.87 -3.39
C ALA A 47 8.73 -22.18 -3.10
N GLN A 48 7.97 -21.23 -2.54
CA GLN A 48 6.58 -21.45 -2.13
C GLN A 48 5.60 -21.51 -3.31
N PHE A 49 5.81 -20.71 -4.34
CA PHE A 49 4.88 -20.60 -5.48
C PHE A 49 5.36 -21.31 -6.74
N GLY A 50 6.59 -21.83 -6.76
CA GLY A 50 7.20 -22.43 -7.95
C GLY A 50 7.32 -21.45 -9.12
N LYS A 51 7.33 -20.14 -8.83
CA LYS A 51 7.41 -19.07 -9.83
C LYS A 51 8.67 -18.27 -9.61
N LYS A 52 9.49 -18.17 -10.65
CA LYS A 52 10.70 -17.36 -10.65
C LYS A 52 10.36 -15.87 -10.69
N VAL A 53 10.99 -15.08 -9.82
CA VAL A 53 10.94 -13.62 -9.89
C VAL A 53 11.73 -13.21 -11.12
N LYS A 54 11.10 -12.48 -12.03
CA LYS A 54 11.76 -12.07 -13.28
C LYS A 54 12.50 -10.75 -13.15
N LEU A 55 11.94 -9.86 -12.34
CA LEU A 55 12.35 -8.46 -12.32
C LEU A 55 12.13 -7.85 -10.94
N VAL A 56 13.12 -7.09 -10.47
CA VAL A 56 13.04 -6.24 -9.28
C VAL A 56 13.27 -4.80 -9.71
N ARG A 57 12.34 -3.91 -9.34
CA ARG A 57 12.44 -2.47 -9.60
C ARG A 57 12.59 -1.70 -8.30
N HIS A 58 13.54 -0.77 -8.24
CA HIS A 58 13.75 0.13 -7.10
C HIS A 58 14.25 1.52 -7.54
N ASP A 59 14.29 2.46 -6.59
CA ASP A 59 14.60 3.89 -6.79
C ASP A 59 16.10 4.24 -6.87
N GLY A 60 16.97 3.23 -6.98
CA GLY A 60 18.42 3.43 -6.99
C GLY A 60 19.04 3.80 -5.64
N ALA A 61 18.31 3.61 -4.52
CA ALA A 61 18.90 3.80 -3.20
C ALA A 61 20.12 2.87 -3.00
N ARG A 62 21.15 3.36 -2.29
CA ARG A 62 22.43 2.65 -2.13
C ARG A 62 22.28 1.29 -1.46
N GLU A 63 21.31 1.15 -0.56
CA GLU A 63 20.98 -0.11 0.10
C GLU A 63 20.49 -1.21 -0.86
N PHE A 64 20.07 -0.86 -2.08
CA PHE A 64 19.63 -1.80 -3.11
C PHE A 64 20.63 -1.98 -4.24
N ALA A 65 21.77 -1.29 -4.19
CA ALA A 65 22.82 -1.31 -5.21
C ALA A 65 24.15 -1.80 -4.64
N THR A 66 24.09 -2.76 -3.70
CA THR A 66 25.28 -3.44 -3.16
C THR A 66 25.74 -4.53 -4.13
N ASN A 67 27.06 -4.76 -4.21
CA ASN A 67 27.62 -5.80 -5.08
C ASN A 67 27.07 -7.19 -4.74
N SER A 68 26.91 -7.49 -3.45
CA SER A 68 26.37 -8.77 -2.99
C SER A 68 24.91 -8.99 -3.38
N LEU A 69 24.09 -7.94 -3.39
CA LEU A 69 22.70 -8.04 -3.86
C LEU A 69 22.63 -8.17 -5.38
N GLN A 70 23.54 -7.51 -6.10
CA GLN A 70 23.66 -7.66 -7.55
C GLN A 70 24.08 -9.09 -7.93
N GLU A 71 25.10 -9.65 -7.28
CA GLU A 71 25.54 -11.03 -7.45
C GLU A 71 24.38 -12.01 -7.21
N PHE A 72 23.61 -11.81 -6.13
CA PHE A 72 22.41 -12.62 -5.87
C PHE A 72 21.37 -12.54 -7.00
N PHE A 73 21.11 -11.35 -7.54
CA PHE A 73 20.18 -11.21 -8.66
C PHE A 73 20.70 -11.90 -9.92
N GLU A 74 22.00 -11.84 -10.20
CA GLU A 74 22.62 -12.54 -11.33
C GLU A 74 22.54 -14.06 -11.18
N GLU A 75 22.86 -14.60 -10.00
CA GLU A 75 22.75 -16.03 -9.68
C GLU A 75 21.32 -16.54 -9.79
N GLU A 76 20.36 -15.78 -9.23
CA GLU A 76 18.94 -16.08 -9.35
C GLU A 76 18.39 -15.75 -10.73
N GLY A 77 19.13 -15.12 -11.64
CA GLY A 77 18.66 -14.69 -12.96
C GLY A 77 17.45 -13.74 -12.90
N VAL A 78 17.47 -12.81 -11.94
CA VAL A 78 16.50 -11.73 -11.72
C VAL A 78 17.03 -10.46 -12.38
N GLU A 79 16.24 -9.83 -13.24
CA GLU A 79 16.61 -8.53 -13.84
C GLU A 79 16.44 -7.39 -12.82
N GLN A 80 17.44 -6.53 -12.71
CA GLN A 80 17.37 -5.34 -11.85
C GLN A 80 17.06 -4.09 -12.68
N GLN A 81 15.99 -3.38 -12.32
CA GLN A 81 15.64 -2.08 -12.91
C GLN A 81 15.76 -0.96 -11.87
N THR A 82 16.76 -0.11 -12.07
CA THR A 82 16.89 1.14 -11.31
C THR A 82 16.20 2.26 -12.06
N THR A 83 15.33 3.02 -11.39
CA THR A 83 14.72 4.19 -12.02
C THR A 83 15.75 5.30 -12.21
N VAL A 84 15.88 5.81 -13.43
CA VAL A 84 16.71 6.99 -13.71
C VAL A 84 16.14 8.22 -12.97
N PRO A 85 17.01 9.16 -12.54
CA PRO A 85 16.56 10.46 -12.07
C PRO A 85 15.59 11.05 -13.09
N TYR A 86 14.47 11.63 -12.64
CA TYR A 86 13.40 12.22 -13.48
C TYR A 86 12.38 11.27 -14.13
N ALA A 87 12.54 9.95 -14.07
CA ALA A 87 11.52 8.96 -14.50
C ALA A 87 10.64 8.46 -13.33
N HIS A 88 10.26 9.35 -12.41
CA HIS A 88 9.57 9.03 -11.14
C HIS A 88 8.29 8.18 -11.29
N GLN A 89 7.65 8.18 -12.47
CA GLN A 89 6.46 7.37 -12.71
C GLN A 89 6.73 5.85 -12.63
N THR A 90 7.95 5.41 -12.94
CA THR A 90 8.29 3.97 -13.04
C THR A 90 8.36 3.27 -11.68
N ASN A 91 8.73 3.96 -10.59
CA ASN A 91 8.62 3.44 -9.22
C ASN A 91 7.31 3.85 -8.51
N GLY A 92 6.39 4.49 -9.23
CA GLY A 92 5.19 5.08 -8.65
C GLY A 92 4.28 4.06 -7.95
N THR A 93 4.34 2.77 -8.30
CA THR A 93 3.59 1.71 -7.60
C THR A 93 4.08 1.52 -6.16
N ALA A 94 5.39 1.38 -5.94
CA ALA A 94 5.94 1.23 -4.60
C ALA A 94 5.77 2.52 -3.78
N GLU A 95 5.97 3.69 -4.40
CA GLU A 95 5.78 4.99 -3.74
C GLU A 95 4.33 5.25 -3.30
N ARG A 96 3.35 4.89 -4.15
CA ARG A 96 1.93 4.98 -3.78
C ARG A 96 1.58 3.98 -2.68
N ALA A 97 2.14 2.78 -2.74
CA ALA A 97 1.93 1.76 -1.72
C ALA A 97 2.46 2.22 -0.36
N ILE A 98 3.71 2.71 -0.28
CA ILE A 98 4.30 3.18 0.98
C ILE A 98 3.52 4.36 1.55
N ARG A 99 3.11 5.33 0.70
CA ARG A 99 2.26 6.44 1.13
C ARG A 99 0.93 5.96 1.70
N THR A 100 0.29 5.00 1.03
CA THR A 100 -0.98 4.42 1.49
C THR A 100 -0.82 3.75 2.85
N ILE A 101 0.22 2.92 3.03
CA ILE A 101 0.47 2.21 4.29
C ILE A 101 0.79 3.18 5.43
N VAL A 102 1.63 4.18 5.18
CA VAL A 102 1.96 5.20 6.19
C VAL A 102 0.73 6.01 6.60
N THR A 103 -0.11 6.41 5.64
CA THR A 103 -1.35 7.13 5.93
C THR A 103 -2.31 6.29 6.76
N ILE A 104 -2.58 5.04 6.35
CA ILE A 104 -3.47 4.14 7.11
C ILE A 104 -2.93 3.90 8.52
N GLY A 105 -1.62 3.61 8.64
CA GLY A 105 -0.99 3.39 9.94
C GLY A 105 -1.11 4.60 10.87
N ARG A 106 -0.89 5.81 10.35
CA ARG A 106 -1.10 7.06 11.11
C ARG A 106 -2.54 7.23 11.57
N SER A 107 -3.51 6.96 10.70
CA SER A 107 -4.94 7.00 11.04
C SER A 107 -5.31 5.98 12.11
N MET A 108 -4.77 4.76 12.05
CA MET A 108 -4.97 3.71 13.06
C MET A 108 -4.47 4.17 14.44
N LEU A 109 -3.24 4.69 14.51
CA LEU A 109 -2.67 5.19 15.75
C LEU A 109 -3.48 6.33 16.35
N HIS A 110 -3.85 7.31 15.51
CA HIS A 110 -4.65 8.45 15.95
C HIS A 110 -6.02 8.01 16.48
N HIS A 111 -6.70 7.11 15.78
CA HIS A 111 -8.00 6.59 16.20
C HIS A 111 -7.91 5.81 17.52
N ALA A 112 -6.89 4.95 17.67
CA ALA A 112 -6.65 4.16 18.87
C ALA A 112 -6.05 4.97 20.03
N LYS A 113 -5.74 6.27 19.83
CA LYS A 113 -5.03 7.13 20.79
C LYS A 113 -3.70 6.52 21.26
N LEU A 114 -3.00 5.85 20.35
CA LEU A 114 -1.70 5.23 20.60
C LEU A 114 -0.57 6.17 20.22
N GLU A 115 0.54 6.06 20.94
CA GLU A 115 1.75 6.83 20.67
C GLU A 115 2.44 6.42 19.36
N LYS A 116 3.28 7.31 18.84
CA LYS A 116 4.01 7.09 17.57
C LYS A 116 4.98 5.91 17.63
N CYS A 117 5.39 5.45 18.81
CA CYS A 117 6.27 4.29 18.98
C CYS A 117 5.62 2.98 18.48
N PHE A 118 4.30 2.92 18.34
CA PHE A 118 3.58 1.77 17.78
C PHE A 118 3.48 1.78 16.24
N TRP A 119 4.28 2.61 15.57
CA TRP A 119 4.17 2.75 14.12
C TRP A 119 4.46 1.47 13.35
N ALA A 120 5.33 0.60 13.86
CA ALA A 120 5.70 -0.65 13.19
C ALA A 120 4.50 -1.60 13.17
N GLU A 121 3.86 -1.76 14.32
CA GLU A 121 2.65 -2.55 14.52
C GLU A 121 1.51 -2.00 13.66
N ALA A 122 1.34 -0.67 13.64
CA ALA A 122 0.33 -0.02 12.81
C ALA A 122 0.59 -0.21 11.32
N ALA A 123 1.84 -0.09 10.85
CA ALA A 123 2.20 -0.32 9.45
C ALA A 123 2.00 -1.77 9.03
N MET A 124 2.42 -2.73 9.87
CA MET A 124 2.21 -4.16 9.61
C MET A 124 0.73 -4.53 9.60
N THR A 125 -0.07 -3.94 10.50
CA THR A 125 -1.53 -4.09 10.51
C THR A 125 -2.16 -3.49 9.26
N ALA A 126 -1.72 -2.30 8.83
CA ALA A 126 -2.19 -1.67 7.60
C ALA A 126 -1.93 -2.54 6.36
N ILE A 127 -0.75 -3.13 6.25
CA ILE A 127 -0.40 -4.08 5.16
C ILE A 127 -1.30 -5.32 5.24
N TYR A 128 -1.46 -5.88 6.44
CA TYR A 128 -2.27 -7.06 6.69
C TYR A 128 -3.72 -6.88 6.25
N VAL A 129 -4.33 -5.76 6.63
CA VAL A 129 -5.70 -5.39 6.26
C VAL A 129 -5.78 -5.11 4.77
N LYS A 130 -4.86 -4.30 4.22
CA LYS A 130 -4.91 -3.89 2.80
C LYS A 130 -4.82 -5.09 1.86
N ASN A 131 -3.99 -6.09 2.17
CA ASN A 131 -3.90 -7.32 1.38
C ASN A 131 -5.21 -8.13 1.38
N ARG A 132 -6.07 -7.95 2.39
CA ARG A 132 -7.37 -8.65 2.56
C ARG A 132 -8.56 -7.82 2.12
N LEU A 133 -8.33 -6.61 1.61
CA LEU A 133 -9.36 -5.80 0.97
C LEU A 133 -9.51 -6.20 -0.51
N PRO A 134 -10.70 -5.94 -1.12
CA PRO A 134 -10.89 -6.15 -2.55
C PRO A 134 -9.85 -5.39 -3.38
N SER A 135 -9.32 -6.08 -4.39
CA SER A 135 -8.37 -5.53 -5.35
C SER A 135 -9.10 -4.72 -6.41
N PRO A 136 -8.57 -3.55 -6.82
CA PRO A 136 -9.06 -2.86 -8.00
C PRO A 136 -8.65 -3.57 -9.31
N LYS A 137 -7.66 -4.48 -9.28
CA LYS A 137 -7.14 -5.16 -10.47
C LYS A 137 -8.04 -6.32 -10.92
N VAL A 138 -8.62 -7.03 -9.96
CA VAL A 138 -9.49 -8.18 -10.25
C VAL A 138 -10.74 -8.05 -9.41
N MET A 139 -11.88 -7.94 -10.11
CA MET A 139 -13.18 -7.81 -9.47
C MET A 139 -13.44 -8.97 -8.51
N HIS A 140 -13.94 -8.67 -7.32
CA HIS A 140 -14.30 -9.63 -6.27
C HIS A 140 -13.17 -10.52 -5.73
N LYS A 141 -11.89 -10.23 -6.02
CA LYS A 141 -10.75 -10.90 -5.37
C LYS A 141 -9.94 -9.94 -4.51
N THR A 142 -9.42 -10.42 -3.40
CA THR A 142 -8.45 -9.69 -2.56
C THR A 142 -7.05 -9.78 -3.14
N LEU A 143 -6.16 -8.86 -2.76
CA LEU A 143 -4.75 -8.92 -3.19
C LEU A 143 -4.09 -10.22 -2.72
N PHE A 144 -4.42 -10.66 -1.50
CA PHE A 144 -3.98 -11.94 -0.93
C PHE A 144 -4.46 -13.12 -1.78
N GLU A 145 -5.73 -13.14 -2.21
CA GLU A 145 -6.26 -14.20 -3.08
C GLU A 145 -5.56 -14.25 -4.43
N ILE A 146 -5.24 -13.10 -5.02
CA ILE A 146 -4.56 -13.05 -6.32
C ILE A 146 -3.13 -13.61 -6.18
N PHE A 147 -2.46 -13.31 -5.08
CA PHE A 147 -1.09 -13.76 -4.83
C PHE A 147 -1.00 -15.22 -4.37
N HIS A 148 -1.76 -15.61 -3.35
CA HIS A 148 -1.69 -16.93 -2.72
C HIS A 148 -2.63 -17.97 -3.35
N ASN A 149 -3.46 -17.58 -4.32
CA ASN A 149 -4.51 -18.41 -4.91
C ASN A 149 -5.43 -19.09 -3.86
N SER A 150 -5.59 -18.44 -2.70
CA SER A 150 -6.36 -18.95 -1.57
C SER A 150 -7.05 -17.78 -0.84
N LYS A 151 -8.25 -18.03 -0.33
CA LYS A 151 -9.05 -16.99 0.36
C LYS A 151 -8.47 -16.72 1.74
N PRO A 152 -8.16 -15.47 2.12
CA PRO A 152 -7.73 -15.16 3.47
C PRO A 152 -8.92 -15.32 4.43
N SER A 153 -8.66 -15.82 5.63
CA SER A 153 -9.62 -15.64 6.72
C SER A 153 -9.68 -14.16 7.08
N ALA A 154 -10.90 -13.61 7.13
CA ALA A 154 -11.18 -12.24 7.58
C ALA A 154 -12.10 -12.22 8.81
N LYS A 155 -12.36 -13.39 9.45
CA LYS A 155 -13.30 -13.51 10.58
C LYS A 155 -12.93 -12.65 11.79
N HIS A 156 -11.64 -12.40 11.99
CA HIS A 156 -11.09 -11.63 13.09
C HIS A 156 -10.92 -10.13 12.75
N ILE A 157 -11.21 -9.73 11.51
CA ILE A 157 -11.18 -8.32 11.14
C ILE A 157 -12.61 -7.82 11.23
N ASP A 158 -12.89 -7.08 12.30
CA ASP A 158 -14.16 -6.39 12.47
C ASP A 158 -14.20 -5.14 11.57
N ILE A 159 -14.35 -5.37 10.26
CA ILE A 159 -14.40 -4.29 9.30
C ILE A 159 -15.85 -3.82 9.23
N LYS A 160 -16.13 -2.57 9.60
CA LYS A 160 -17.36 -1.87 9.18
C LYS A 160 -17.60 -1.90 7.65
N CYS A 161 -16.62 -2.30 6.83
CA CYS A 161 -16.80 -2.58 5.41
C CYS A 161 -17.41 -3.96 5.11
N GLN A 162 -17.37 -4.91 6.04
CA GLN A 162 -18.32 -6.04 6.04
C GLN A 162 -19.72 -5.47 6.20
N HIS A 163 -19.94 -4.56 7.16
CA HIS A 163 -21.25 -3.94 7.34
C HIS A 163 -21.78 -3.27 6.06
N ILE A 164 -21.05 -2.39 5.37
CA ILE A 164 -21.53 -1.85 4.07
C ILE A 164 -21.78 -2.97 3.04
N ARG A 165 -20.90 -3.96 2.93
CA ARG A 165 -21.10 -5.10 2.01
C ARG A 165 -22.33 -5.94 2.39
N ASP A 166 -22.57 -6.12 3.68
CA ASP A 166 -23.66 -6.89 4.25
C ASP A 166 -24.96 -6.13 4.11
N GLU A 167 -24.96 -4.80 4.27
CA GLU A 167 -26.10 -3.94 3.95
C GLU A 167 -26.43 -3.94 2.47
N VAL A 168 -25.42 -3.99 1.59
CA VAL A 168 -25.63 -4.15 0.15
C VAL A 168 -26.23 -5.52 -0.16
N LYS A 169 -25.79 -6.59 0.51
CA LYS A 169 -26.38 -7.93 0.37
C LYS A 169 -27.79 -8.04 0.96
N ARG A 170 -28.07 -7.35 2.07
CA ARG A 170 -29.39 -7.23 2.68
C ARG A 170 -30.34 -6.33 1.87
N GLY A 171 -29.79 -5.53 0.95
CA GLY A 171 -30.56 -4.60 0.11
C GLY A 171 -30.82 -3.24 0.75
N GLU A 172 -30.27 -2.97 1.93
CA GLU A 172 -30.43 -1.69 2.65
C GLU A 172 -29.57 -0.56 2.05
N VAL A 173 -28.47 -0.92 1.37
CA VAL A 173 -27.58 0.05 0.70
C VAL A 173 -27.46 -0.29 -0.79
N LYS A 174 -27.72 0.68 -1.66
CA LYS A 174 -27.44 0.57 -3.11
C LYS A 174 -26.14 1.30 -3.44
N LEU A 175 -25.16 0.55 -3.93
CA LEU A 175 -23.94 1.14 -4.51
C LEU A 175 -24.25 1.66 -5.91
N LYS A 176 -24.03 2.96 -6.14
CA LYS A 176 -23.97 3.54 -7.47
C LYS A 176 -22.53 3.92 -7.76
N TYR A 177 -22.04 3.50 -8.92
CA TYR A 177 -20.75 3.95 -9.41
C TYR A 177 -20.80 5.47 -9.63
N CYS A 178 -19.76 6.16 -9.16
CA CYS A 178 -19.59 7.60 -9.27
C CYS A 178 -18.19 7.83 -9.84
N GLU A 179 -18.11 8.43 -11.02
CA GLU A 179 -16.82 8.72 -11.65
C GLU A 179 -16.01 9.70 -10.79
N THR A 180 -14.68 9.59 -10.84
CA THR A 180 -13.80 10.48 -10.07
C THR A 180 -13.99 11.95 -10.46
N SER A 181 -14.41 12.23 -11.69
CA SER A 181 -14.81 13.57 -12.18
C SER A 181 -15.88 14.21 -11.29
N VAL A 182 -16.87 13.44 -10.86
CA VAL A 182 -18.08 13.88 -10.13
C VAL A 182 -18.10 13.47 -8.65
N MET A 183 -16.96 13.02 -8.11
CA MET A 183 -16.85 12.60 -6.72
C MET A 183 -16.83 13.83 -5.79
N LEU A 184 -18.00 14.31 -5.40
CA LEU A 184 -18.20 15.45 -4.50
C LEU A 184 -17.35 15.39 -3.21
N ALA A 185 -17.06 14.20 -2.68
CA ALA A 185 -16.23 14.02 -1.51
C ALA A 185 -14.73 14.38 -1.72
N ASP A 186 -14.29 14.58 -2.97
CA ASP A 186 -12.91 14.94 -3.29
C ASP A 186 -12.50 16.27 -2.67
N ILE A 187 -13.42 17.25 -2.56
CA ILE A 187 -13.12 18.54 -1.92
C ILE A 187 -12.77 18.40 -0.44
N MET A 188 -13.30 17.37 0.24
CA MET A 188 -13.03 17.11 1.66
C MET A 188 -11.74 16.31 1.87
N THR A 189 -11.18 15.71 0.81
CA THR A 189 -10.11 14.72 0.92
C THR A 189 -8.87 15.06 0.08
N LYS A 190 -8.96 16.04 -0.81
CA LYS A 190 -7.89 16.47 -1.73
C LYS A 190 -7.83 18.00 -1.78
N GLY A 191 -6.62 18.55 -1.89
CA GLY A 191 -6.43 19.97 -2.23
C GLY A 191 -6.74 20.20 -3.71
N LEU A 192 -7.93 20.68 -4.03
CA LEU A 192 -8.39 20.89 -5.40
C LEU A 192 -7.93 22.25 -5.96
N HIS A 193 -7.61 22.30 -7.26
CA HIS A 193 -7.33 23.55 -7.96
C HIS A 193 -8.61 24.40 -8.11
N GLY A 194 -8.44 25.73 -8.12
CA GLY A 194 -9.51 26.73 -8.02
C GLY A 194 -10.79 26.45 -8.83
N PRO A 195 -10.72 26.15 -10.14
CA PRO A 195 -11.93 25.90 -10.94
C PRO A 195 -12.75 24.71 -10.43
N ARG A 196 -12.08 23.61 -10.09
CA ARG A 196 -12.74 22.38 -9.61
C ARG A 196 -13.16 22.48 -8.15
N HIS A 197 -12.44 23.25 -7.35
CA HIS A 197 -12.89 23.63 -6.01
C HIS A 197 -14.21 24.39 -6.09
N LYS A 198 -14.31 25.40 -6.97
CA LYS A 198 -15.52 26.22 -7.12
C LYS A 198 -16.73 25.43 -7.64
N GLU A 199 -16.49 24.53 -8.59
CA GLU A 199 -17.50 23.58 -9.08
C GLU A 199 -18.03 22.69 -7.94
N MET A 200 -17.13 22.02 -7.20
CA MET A 200 -17.54 21.13 -6.11
C MET A 200 -18.16 21.85 -4.90
N THR A 201 -17.74 23.09 -4.59
CA THR A 201 -18.43 23.90 -3.56
C THR A 201 -19.86 24.28 -3.99
N THR A 202 -20.05 24.56 -5.28
CA THR A 202 -21.37 24.85 -5.85
C THR A 202 -22.27 23.62 -5.78
N ASP A 203 -21.74 22.46 -6.17
CA ASP A 203 -22.47 21.19 -6.13
C ASP A 203 -22.80 20.74 -4.70
N LEU A 204 -22.01 21.15 -3.69
CA LEU A 204 -22.31 20.97 -2.27
C LEU A 204 -23.38 21.94 -1.74
N GLY A 205 -23.84 22.90 -2.55
CA GLY A 205 -24.75 23.95 -2.11
C GLY A 205 -24.12 24.97 -1.17
N ILE A 206 -22.78 24.99 -1.06
CA ILE A 206 -22.03 25.99 -0.33
C ILE A 206 -21.95 27.22 -1.23
N ARG A 207 -22.99 28.05 -1.18
CA ARG A 207 -23.02 29.34 -1.91
C ARG A 207 -21.84 30.19 -1.46
N GLU A 208 -21.14 30.82 -2.41
CA GLU A 208 -20.37 32.02 -2.08
C GLU A 208 -21.37 33.04 -1.54
N HIS A 209 -21.18 33.47 -0.30
CA HIS A 209 -21.86 34.65 0.23
C HIS A 209 -21.53 35.79 -0.75
N SER A 210 -22.53 36.26 -1.49
CA SER A 210 -22.43 37.54 -2.18
C SER A 210 -22.49 38.62 -1.10
N ASP A 211 -21.32 39.21 -0.90
CA ASP A 211 -20.91 40.35 -0.05
C ASP A 211 -21.00 40.19 1.48
#